data_AF-A0A2C9M2U2-F1
#
_entry.id   AF-A0A2C9M2U2-F1
#
_cell.length_a   1.000
_cell.length_b   1.000
_cell.length_c   1.000
_cell.angle_alpha   90.00
_cell.angle_beta   90.00
_cell.angle_gamma   90.00
#
_symmetry.space_group_name_H-M   'P 1'
#
loop_
_entity.id
_entity.type
_entity.pdbx_description
1 polymer ?
#
loop_
_entity_poly.entity_id
_entity_poly.type
_entity_poly.pdbx_seq_one_letter_code
_entity_poly.pdbx_strand_id
1 'polypeptide(L)'
;MGRGKGYAHPVHLHGHYFHILKIGYPQYDDSTGKIIQDNLDIQCDGDQDREKRFCNSASWANRSWGGNNIPGLQLTSPTIKDTIIVQTGGYVVVRFKTDNPGLWILHCHIELHSADGMALLFNVAKELYPKAPANLPKCGDFIYTAPVQGTTSRGDQQDSKSTVMTCLLGMVLLFQYCS
;
A
#
# COMPACT_ATOMS: atom_id res chain seq x y z
N MET A 1 7.14 -3.56 11.78
CA MET A 1 7.66 -2.79 10.62
C MET A 1 8.58 -1.67 11.08
N GLY A 2 9.85 -1.70 10.67
CA GLY A 2 10.97 -1.28 11.50
C GLY A 2 11.79 -0.08 11.02
N ARG A 3 12.60 0.44 11.95
CA ARG A 3 13.73 1.35 11.69
C ARG A 3 14.66 0.74 10.64
N GLY A 4 15.02 1.51 9.61
CA GLY A 4 16.04 1.15 8.61
C GLY A 4 15.49 0.88 7.21
N LYS A 5 16.39 0.57 6.27
CA LYS A 5 16.04 0.16 4.90
C LYS A 5 15.41 -1.23 4.94
N GLY A 6 14.11 -1.32 4.64
CA GLY A 6 13.33 -2.58 4.66
C GLY A 6 13.72 -3.56 3.54
N TYR A 7 12.96 -4.65 3.40
CA TYR A 7 13.11 -5.63 2.33
C TYR A 7 12.31 -5.24 1.07
N ALA A 8 12.55 -5.93 -0.04
CA ALA A 8 11.71 -5.76 -1.23
C ALA A 8 10.27 -6.20 -0.95
N HIS A 9 9.31 -5.51 -1.54
CA HIS A 9 7.89 -5.73 -1.31
C HIS A 9 7.19 -6.17 -2.59
N PRO A 10 6.63 -7.39 -2.67
CA PRO A 10 5.70 -7.74 -3.74
C PRO A 10 4.40 -7.01 -3.50
N VAL A 11 3.99 -6.14 -4.42
CA VAL A 11 2.74 -5.37 -4.34
C VAL A 11 1.75 -5.98 -5.33
N HIS A 12 0.56 -6.31 -4.85
CA HIS A 12 -0.52 -6.91 -5.63
C HIS A 12 -1.77 -6.01 -5.63
N LEU A 13 -2.46 -5.92 -6.77
CA LEU A 13 -3.71 -5.18 -6.94
C LEU A 13 -4.85 -6.12 -7.30
N HIS A 14 -5.93 -6.06 -6.53
CA HIS A 14 -7.15 -6.82 -6.82
C HIS A 14 -7.99 -6.18 -7.93
N GLY A 15 -8.77 -7.00 -8.63
CA GLY A 15 -9.79 -6.57 -9.61
C GLY A 15 -9.26 -5.93 -10.89
N HIS A 16 -7.94 -5.79 -11.03
CA HIS A 16 -7.31 -5.12 -12.17
C HIS A 16 -5.98 -5.78 -12.51
N TYR A 17 -5.55 -5.58 -13.76
CA TYR A 17 -4.15 -5.64 -14.12
C TYR A 17 -3.62 -4.21 -14.30
N PHE A 18 -2.32 -4.03 -14.07
CA PHE A 18 -1.63 -2.77 -14.32
C PHE A 18 -0.49 -2.94 -15.33
N HIS A 19 -0.26 -1.88 -16.08
CA HIS A 19 0.89 -1.71 -16.95
C HIS A 19 2.06 -1.19 -16.13
N ILE A 20 3.22 -1.83 -16.24
CA ILE A 20 4.47 -1.38 -15.63
C ILE A 20 5.13 -0.40 -16.60
N LEU A 21 5.09 0.88 -16.25
CA LEU A 21 5.63 1.95 -17.10
C LEU A 21 7.13 2.17 -16.87
N LYS A 22 7.59 2.04 -15.62
CA LYS A 22 9.00 2.22 -15.26
C LYS A 22 9.31 1.54 -13.93
N ILE A 23 10.52 1.02 -13.80
CA ILE A 23 11.11 0.60 -12.54
C ILE A 23 12.36 1.45 -12.33
N GLY A 24 12.41 2.19 -11.21
CA GLY A 24 13.60 2.90 -10.78
C GLY A 24 14.34 2.06 -9.76
N TYR A 25 15.52 1.58 -10.12
CA TYR A 25 16.35 0.77 -9.22
C TYR A 25 17.25 1.64 -8.34
N PRO A 26 17.61 1.18 -7.14
CA PRO A 26 18.70 1.77 -6.37
C PRO A 26 20.05 1.50 -7.05
N GLN A 27 21.12 2.12 -6.56
CA GLN A 27 22.49 1.82 -7.00
C GLN A 27 23.05 0.64 -6.19
N TYR A 28 23.66 -0.30 -6.90
CA TYR A 28 24.28 -1.49 -6.32
C TYR A 28 25.79 -1.43 -6.49
N ASP A 29 26.50 -2.06 -5.55
CA ASP A 29 27.91 -2.38 -5.69
C ASP A 29 28.04 -3.62 -6.59
N ASP A 30 28.71 -3.48 -7.73
CA ASP A 30 28.83 -4.55 -8.73
C ASP A 30 29.56 -5.79 -8.22
N SER A 31 30.41 -5.64 -7.19
CA SER A 31 31.22 -6.73 -6.63
C SER A 31 30.52 -7.47 -5.48
N THR A 32 29.72 -6.77 -4.68
CA THR A 32 29.06 -7.33 -3.49
C THR A 32 27.55 -7.52 -3.63
N GLY A 33 26.94 -6.90 -4.65
CA GLY A 33 25.49 -6.86 -4.85
C GLY A 33 24.73 -6.06 -3.77
N LYS A 34 25.45 -5.34 -2.90
CA LYS A 34 24.84 -4.54 -1.83
C LYS A 34 24.34 -3.22 -2.36
N ILE A 35 23.22 -2.74 -1.79
CA ILE A 35 22.69 -1.41 -2.09
C ILE A 35 23.63 -0.35 -1.52
N ILE A 36 24.18 0.51 -2.37
CA ILE A 36 25.03 1.64 -1.97
C ILE A 36 24.16 2.86 -1.70
N GLN A 37 23.18 3.13 -2.58
CA GLN A 37 22.38 4.35 -2.54
C GLN A 37 20.97 4.07 -3.03
N ASP A 38 19.99 4.76 -2.43
CA ASP A 38 18.61 4.73 -2.92
C ASP A 38 18.51 5.47 -4.26
N ASN A 39 17.46 5.20 -5.02
CA ASN A 39 17.21 5.84 -6.29
C ASN A 39 17.02 7.36 -6.10
N LEU A 40 17.66 8.15 -6.96
CA LEU A 40 17.72 9.61 -6.86
C LEU A 40 16.49 10.33 -7.43
N ASP A 41 15.59 9.62 -8.10
CA ASP A 41 14.36 10.19 -8.64
C ASP A 41 13.34 10.50 -7.54
N ILE A 42 13.49 9.88 -6.36
CA ILE A 42 12.61 10.08 -5.20
C ILE A 42 13.34 10.86 -4.12
N GLN A 43 12.79 12.02 -3.78
CA GLN A 43 13.19 12.81 -2.63
C GLN A 43 12.39 12.36 -1.40
N CYS A 44 13.11 11.84 -0.40
CA CYS A 44 12.56 11.44 0.89
C CYS A 44 12.75 12.55 1.93
N ASP A 45 11.75 13.41 2.05
CA ASP A 45 11.70 14.52 2.99
C ASP A 45 11.09 14.08 4.33
N GLY A 46 11.76 13.13 5.00
CA GLY A 46 11.43 12.69 6.36
C GLY A 46 12.12 13.51 7.45
N ASP A 47 12.07 13.01 8.70
CA ASP A 47 12.67 13.64 9.89
C ASP A 47 14.16 14.03 9.69
N GLN A 48 14.60 15.11 10.34
CA GLN A 48 15.94 15.72 10.19
C GLN A 48 17.07 14.81 10.69
N ASP A 49 16.74 13.77 11.47
CA ASP A 49 17.69 12.81 12.01
C ASP A 49 18.10 11.76 10.95
N ARG A 50 19.32 11.90 10.40
CA ARG A 50 19.82 11.09 9.27
C ARG A 50 19.84 9.58 9.54
N GLU A 51 19.91 9.16 10.80
CA GLU A 51 19.92 7.74 11.20
C GLU A 51 18.51 7.13 11.33
N LYS A 52 17.46 7.97 11.28
CA LYS A 52 16.05 7.57 11.40
C LYS A 52 15.18 8.06 10.24
N ARG A 53 15.77 8.45 9.10
CA ARG A 53 15.03 8.90 7.91
C ARG A 53 14.12 7.79 7.39
N PHE A 54 12.89 7.76 7.85
CA PHE A 54 11.80 7.06 7.19
C PHE A 54 11.44 7.86 5.93
N CYS A 55 11.32 7.21 4.78
CA CYS A 55 10.78 7.84 3.57
C CYS A 55 9.25 7.89 3.66
N ASN A 56 8.73 8.51 4.72
CA ASN A 56 7.29 8.68 4.97
C ASN A 56 6.68 9.87 4.21
N SER A 57 7.53 10.75 3.69
CA SER A 57 7.15 11.86 2.82
C SER A 57 8.03 11.80 1.57
N ALA A 58 7.57 11.02 0.59
CA ALA A 58 8.25 10.83 -0.68
C ALA A 58 7.68 11.80 -1.72
N SER A 59 8.54 12.40 -2.51
CA SER A 59 8.16 13.22 -3.65
C SER A 59 9.12 12.98 -4.81
N TRP A 60 8.73 13.34 -6.04
CA TRP A 60 9.68 13.34 -7.14
C TRP A 60 10.77 14.38 -6.87
N ALA A 61 12.04 13.99 -7.04
CA ALA A 61 13.19 14.88 -6.90
C ALA A 61 13.08 16.07 -7.86
N ASN A 62 12.49 15.86 -9.04
CA ASN A 62 12.04 16.93 -9.91
C ASN A 62 10.52 17.13 -9.79
N ARG A 63 10.11 18.26 -9.21
CA ARG A 63 8.70 18.60 -8.97
C ARG A 63 7.87 18.79 -10.24
N SER A 64 8.50 18.93 -11.41
CA SER A 64 7.80 18.99 -12.71
C SER A 64 7.41 17.61 -13.25
N TRP A 65 7.91 16.53 -12.65
CA TRP A 65 7.55 15.17 -13.04
C TRP A 65 6.17 14.79 -12.50
N GLY A 66 5.35 14.28 -13.41
CA GLY A 66 3.99 13.85 -13.13
C GLY A 66 3.33 13.37 -14.42
N GLY A 67 2.28 12.56 -14.28
CA GLY A 67 1.57 11.98 -15.42
C GLY A 67 2.52 11.30 -16.42
N ASN A 68 2.53 11.79 -17.67
CA ASN A 68 3.32 11.23 -18.76
C ASN A 68 4.72 11.87 -18.91
N ASN A 69 5.09 12.86 -18.09
CA ASN A 69 6.35 13.60 -18.18
C ASN A 69 7.47 13.04 -17.28
N ILE A 70 7.30 11.82 -16.76
CA ILE A 70 8.38 11.16 -16.00
C ILE A 70 9.37 10.57 -17.02
N PRO A 71 10.68 10.84 -16.92
CA PRO A 71 11.65 10.36 -17.90
C PRO A 71 11.74 8.83 -17.95
N GLY A 72 11.74 8.27 -19.16
CA GLY A 72 11.93 6.83 -19.38
C GLY A 72 10.70 5.96 -19.05
N LEU A 73 9.50 6.53 -19.08
CA LEU A 73 8.26 5.74 -19.09
C LEU A 73 8.11 4.98 -20.41
N GLN A 74 7.77 3.69 -20.34
CA GLN A 74 7.31 2.91 -21.48
C GLN A 74 5.81 3.12 -21.70
N LEU A 75 5.45 4.01 -22.63
CA LEU A 75 4.07 4.37 -22.93
C LEU A 75 3.46 3.63 -24.13
N THR A 76 4.27 2.93 -24.93
CA THR A 76 3.83 2.31 -26.20
C THR A 76 3.38 0.86 -26.03
N SER A 77 4.20 0.04 -25.37
CA SER A 77 3.90 -1.37 -25.12
C SER A 77 4.47 -1.82 -23.76
N PRO A 78 3.90 -1.34 -22.64
CA PRO A 78 4.32 -1.75 -21.31
C PRO A 78 3.84 -3.15 -20.94
N THR A 79 4.62 -3.84 -20.10
CA THR A 79 4.24 -5.17 -19.58
C THR A 79 3.05 -5.08 -18.63
N ILE A 80 2.12 -6.04 -18.74
CA ILE A 80 0.91 -6.12 -17.91
C ILE A 80 1.12 -7.16 -16.81
N LYS A 81 0.83 -6.81 -15.55
CA LYS A 81 0.88 -7.70 -14.37
C LYS A 81 -0.19 -7.32 -13.34
N ASP A 82 -0.45 -8.20 -12.39
CA ASP A 82 -1.25 -7.97 -11.17
C ASP A 82 -0.38 -7.82 -9.91
N THR A 83 0.86 -8.32 -9.98
CA THR A 83 1.86 -8.24 -8.91
C THR A 83 3.22 -7.81 -9.46
N ILE A 84 3.91 -6.95 -8.71
CA ILE A 84 5.27 -6.52 -9.01
C ILE A 84 6.09 -6.35 -7.74
N ILE A 85 7.38 -6.68 -7.81
CA ILE A 85 8.30 -6.48 -6.70
C ILE A 85 8.82 -5.04 -6.76
N VAL A 86 8.60 -4.29 -5.68
CA VAL A 86 9.22 -2.99 -5.44
C VAL A 86 10.49 -3.22 -4.61
N GLN A 87 11.65 -2.96 -5.18
CA GLN A 87 12.92 -3.15 -4.49
C GLN A 87 13.14 -2.06 -3.43
N THR A 88 13.88 -2.39 -2.37
CA THR A 88 14.31 -1.43 -1.35
C THR A 88 15.08 -0.28 -1.99
N GLY A 89 14.72 0.96 -1.65
CA GLY A 89 15.35 2.15 -2.21
C GLY A 89 15.02 2.40 -3.69
N GLY A 90 14.10 1.64 -4.28
CA GLY A 90 13.60 1.85 -5.63
C GLY A 90 12.13 2.30 -5.67
N TYR A 91 11.58 2.37 -6.87
CA TYR A 91 10.15 2.64 -7.09
C TYR A 91 9.65 1.95 -8.36
N VAL A 92 8.33 1.83 -8.49
CA VAL A 92 7.67 1.34 -9.71
C VAL A 92 6.55 2.32 -10.08
N VAL A 93 6.50 2.71 -11.35
CA VAL A 93 5.38 3.47 -11.92
C VAL A 93 4.46 2.50 -12.62
N VAL A 94 3.23 2.42 -12.14
CA VAL A 94 2.17 1.57 -12.72
C VAL A 94 1.03 2.42 -13.26
N ARG A 95 0.34 1.90 -14.27
CA ARG A 95 -0.92 2.46 -14.80
C ARG A 95 -1.95 1.36 -14.94
N PHE A 96 -3.08 1.52 -14.28
CA PHE A 96 -4.26 0.69 -14.47
C PHE A 96 -5.44 1.55 -14.89
N LYS A 97 -6.44 0.91 -15.48
CA LYS A 97 -7.69 1.55 -15.87
C LYS A 97 -8.73 1.25 -14.80
N THR A 98 -9.52 2.24 -14.42
CA THR A 98 -10.55 2.12 -13.37
C THR A 98 -11.89 1.72 -13.99
N ASP A 99 -11.94 0.58 -14.67
CA ASP A 99 -13.11 0.10 -15.42
C ASP A 99 -13.84 -1.08 -14.76
N ASN A 100 -13.44 -1.45 -13.54
CA ASN A 100 -14.10 -2.48 -12.75
C ASN A 100 -14.66 -1.87 -11.44
N PRO A 101 -15.97 -1.54 -11.38
CA PRO A 101 -16.58 -0.97 -10.19
C PRO A 101 -16.47 -1.87 -8.96
N GLY A 102 -15.89 -1.36 -7.87
CA GLY A 102 -15.72 -2.12 -6.64
C GLY A 102 -14.73 -1.50 -5.65
N LEU A 103 -14.58 -2.18 -4.51
CA LEU A 103 -13.53 -1.92 -3.53
C LEU A 103 -12.38 -2.90 -3.78
N TRP A 104 -11.21 -2.38 -4.13
CA TRP A 104 -10.07 -3.19 -4.53
C TRP A 104 -8.84 -2.88 -3.69
N ILE A 105 -8.30 -3.90 -3.03
CA ILE A 105 -7.13 -3.73 -2.18
C ILE A 105 -5.85 -3.81 -3.02
N LEU A 106 -4.95 -2.85 -2.77
CA LEU A 106 -3.56 -2.87 -3.19
C LEU A 106 -2.72 -3.12 -1.94
N HIS A 107 -1.97 -4.20 -1.87
CA HIS A 107 -1.26 -4.56 -0.65
C HIS A 107 0.04 -5.28 -0.91
N CYS A 108 0.88 -5.35 0.13
CA CYS A 108 2.00 -6.26 0.12
C CYS A 108 1.51 -7.71 0.12
N HIS A 109 2.02 -8.53 -0.78
CA HIS A 109 1.70 -9.95 -0.86
C HIS A 109 2.56 -10.81 0.11
N ILE A 110 3.19 -10.17 1.09
CA ILE A 110 3.75 -10.82 2.29
C ILE A 110 2.71 -10.63 3.38
N GLU A 111 2.11 -11.73 3.85
CA GLU A 111 0.95 -11.72 4.75
C GLU A 111 1.20 -10.87 6.00
N LEU A 112 2.35 -11.05 6.66
CA LEU A 112 2.73 -10.25 7.82
C LEU A 112 2.78 -8.76 7.51
N HIS A 113 3.21 -8.39 6.29
CA HIS A 113 3.22 -6.99 5.90
C HIS A 113 1.82 -6.44 5.59
N SER A 114 0.98 -7.24 4.94
CA SER A 114 -0.41 -6.86 4.70
C SER A 114 -1.17 -6.68 6.02
N ALA A 115 -1.03 -7.64 6.94
CA ALA A 115 -1.69 -7.65 8.24
C ALA A 115 -1.22 -6.51 9.16
N ASP A 116 0.07 -6.16 9.11
CA ASP A 116 0.61 -4.99 9.83
C ASP A 116 0.14 -3.66 9.24
N GLY A 117 -0.53 -3.66 8.07
CA GLY A 117 -1.22 -2.50 7.49
C GLY A 117 -0.62 -1.94 6.19
N MET A 118 0.29 -2.68 5.53
CA MET A 118 0.84 -2.27 4.22
C MET A 118 -0.16 -2.54 3.10
N ALA A 119 -1.25 -1.77 3.12
CA ALA A 119 -2.37 -1.89 2.20
C ALA A 119 -3.02 -0.52 1.94
N LEU A 120 -3.62 -0.39 0.77
CA LEU A 120 -4.48 0.71 0.35
C LEU A 120 -5.76 0.11 -0.25
N LEU A 121 -6.89 0.81 -0.10
CA LEU A 121 -8.14 0.45 -0.76
C LEU A 121 -8.51 1.46 -1.85
N PHE A 122 -8.75 0.97 -3.06
CA PHE A 122 -9.33 1.74 -4.16
C PHE A 122 -10.85 1.61 -4.17
N ASN A 123 -11.56 2.74 -4.16
CA ASN A 123 -12.99 2.80 -4.38
C ASN A 123 -13.26 3.26 -5.82
N VAL A 124 -13.57 2.31 -6.69
CA VAL A 124 -13.72 2.54 -8.14
C VAL A 124 -15.19 2.60 -8.50
N ALA A 125 -15.66 3.73 -9.02
CA ALA A 125 -17.02 3.89 -9.56
C ALA A 125 -18.15 3.41 -8.61
N LYS A 126 -18.18 3.96 -7.39
CA LYS A 126 -19.15 3.62 -6.33
C LYS A 126 -20.61 3.51 -6.79
N GLU A 127 -21.04 4.45 -7.64
CA GLU A 127 -22.43 4.50 -8.14
C GLU A 127 -22.79 3.32 -9.06
N LEU A 128 -21.78 2.59 -9.55
CA LEU A 128 -21.93 1.45 -10.45
C LEU A 128 -21.67 0.10 -9.76
N TYR A 129 -21.65 0.07 -8.42
CA TYR A 129 -21.43 -1.16 -7.68
C TYR A 129 -22.51 -2.21 -8.00
N PRO A 130 -22.13 -3.48 -8.22
CA PRO A 130 -23.11 -4.54 -8.36
C PRO A 130 -23.89 -4.70 -7.04
N LYS A 131 -25.17 -5.02 -7.15
CA LYS A 131 -25.96 -5.39 -5.97
C LYS A 131 -25.35 -6.65 -5.36
N ALA A 132 -25.15 -6.63 -4.04
CA ALA A 132 -24.69 -7.80 -3.31
C ALA A 132 -25.63 -8.99 -3.60
N PRO A 133 -25.10 -10.21 -3.79
CA PRO A 133 -25.92 -11.41 -3.95
C PRO A 133 -26.92 -11.56 -2.79
N ALA A 134 -28.16 -11.98 -3.09
CA ALA A 134 -29.24 -12.03 -2.09
C ALA A 134 -28.91 -12.86 -0.85
N ASN A 135 -28.12 -13.92 -1.02
CA ASN A 135 -27.73 -14.84 0.04
C ASN A 135 -26.33 -14.56 0.61
N LEU A 136 -25.72 -13.42 0.28
CA LEU A 136 -24.44 -13.04 0.88
C LEU A 136 -24.67 -12.77 2.38
N PRO A 137 -23.95 -13.47 3.29
CA PRO A 137 -24.06 -13.22 4.71
C PRO A 137 -23.78 -11.75 5.01
N LYS A 138 -24.69 -11.13 5.77
CA LYS A 138 -24.50 -9.75 6.21
C LYS A 138 -23.64 -9.76 7.46
N CYS A 139 -22.66 -8.87 7.51
CA CYS A 139 -21.95 -8.59 8.75
C CYS A 139 -22.94 -8.03 9.78
N GLY A 140 -22.73 -8.41 11.03
CA GLY A 140 -23.39 -7.86 12.20
C GLY A 140 -22.42 -7.96 13.37
N ASP A 141 -22.81 -7.43 14.52
CA ASP A 141 -21.97 -7.54 15.71
C ASP A 141 -21.85 -9.01 16.11
N PHE A 142 -20.62 -9.50 16.22
CA PHE A 142 -20.36 -10.80 16.81
C PHE A 142 -20.37 -10.64 18.33
N ILE A 143 -21.52 -10.89 18.94
CA ILE A 143 -21.62 -10.95 20.40
C ILE A 143 -21.09 -12.30 20.85
N TYR A 144 -19.83 -12.31 21.30
CA TYR A 144 -19.27 -13.47 21.98
C TYR A 144 -19.96 -13.63 23.35
N THR A 145 -20.90 -14.56 23.45
CA THR A 145 -21.40 -15.04 24.74
C THR A 145 -20.49 -16.15 25.21
N ALA A 146 -19.53 -15.82 26.08
CA ALA A 146 -18.78 -16.83 26.81
C ALA A 146 -19.77 -17.76 27.53
N PRO A 147 -19.54 -19.09 27.57
CA PRO A 147 -20.34 -19.96 28.42
C PRO A 147 -20.21 -19.45 29.84
N VAL A 148 -21.33 -19.05 30.44
CA VAL A 148 -21.39 -18.69 31.85
C VAL A 148 -21.05 -19.95 32.65
N GLN A 149 -19.78 -20.14 32.99
CA GLN A 149 -19.44 -20.93 34.15
C GLN A 149 -19.95 -20.13 35.35
N GLY A 150 -21.05 -20.60 35.91
CA GLY A 150 -21.74 -19.91 36.99
C GLY A 150 -20.76 -19.53 38.08
N THR A 151 -20.80 -18.26 38.50
CA THR A 151 -20.98 -17.85 39.89
C THR A 151 -21.09 -16.33 39.98
N THR A 152 -22.22 -15.89 40.54
CA THR A 152 -22.44 -14.68 41.37
C THR A 152 -21.89 -13.32 40.90
N SER A 153 -22.82 -12.50 40.41
CA SER A 153 -22.99 -11.05 40.63
C SER A 153 -21.77 -10.21 41.10
N ARG A 154 -21.23 -9.39 40.20
CA ARG A 154 -20.72 -8.03 40.51
C ARG A 154 -20.78 -7.15 39.26
N GLY A 155 -21.21 -5.91 39.47
CA GLY A 155 -21.83 -5.03 38.48
C GLY A 155 -20.95 -4.51 37.34
N ASP A 156 -21.67 -3.89 36.40
CA ASP A 156 -21.19 -3.21 35.21
C ASP A 156 -19.94 -2.36 35.44
N GLN A 157 -18.92 -2.62 34.62
CA GLN A 157 -17.95 -1.60 34.25
C GLN A 157 -17.64 -1.74 32.76
N GLN A 158 -18.38 -0.95 32.00
CA GLN A 158 -18.31 -0.83 30.55
C GLN A 158 -17.08 0.02 30.20
N ASP A 159 -15.92 -0.61 30.06
CA ASP A 159 -14.70 0.07 29.63
C ASP A 159 -14.61 0.03 28.09
N SER A 160 -15.34 0.94 27.46
CA SER A 160 -15.22 1.27 26.04
C SER A 160 -13.88 1.96 25.79
N LYS A 161 -12.80 1.19 25.65
CA LYS A 161 -11.58 1.68 25.02
C LYS A 161 -11.55 1.21 23.58
N SER A 162 -12.16 2.02 22.72
CA SER A 162 -11.91 2.00 21.28
C SER A 162 -10.46 2.45 21.06
N THR A 163 -9.53 1.51 21.03
CA THR A 163 -8.16 1.79 20.60
C THR A 163 -8.20 1.99 19.09
N VAL A 164 -8.33 3.25 18.68
CA VAL A 164 -8.02 3.69 17.32
C VAL A 164 -6.51 3.50 17.15
N MET A 165 -6.12 2.34 16.59
CA MET A 165 -4.77 2.13 16.11
C MET A 165 -4.62 2.91 14.81
N THR A 166 -4.16 4.15 14.90
CA THR A 166 -3.74 4.94 13.73
C THR A 166 -2.55 4.22 13.09
N CYS A 167 -2.84 3.40 12.09
CA CYS A 167 -1.83 2.71 11.31
C CYS A 167 -1.24 3.69 10.28
N LEU A 168 -0.21 4.43 10.69
CA LEU A 168 0.62 5.24 9.80
C LEU A 168 1.57 4.31 9.05
N LEU A 169 1.14 3.82 7.89
CA LEU A 169 2.03 3.11 6.95
C LEU A 169 2.23 3.92 5.69
N GLY A 170 3.47 4.38 5.54
CA GLY A 170 3.95 5.15 4.40
C GLY A 170 4.10 4.26 3.17
N MET A 171 2.99 4.04 2.46
CA MET A 171 3.01 3.77 1.03
C MET A 171 2.71 5.09 0.34
N VAL A 172 3.74 5.82 -0.08
CA VAL A 172 3.56 7.08 -0.80
C VAL A 172 3.20 6.75 -2.24
N LEU A 173 1.90 6.72 -2.52
CA LEU A 173 1.37 6.61 -3.87
C LEU A 173 1.08 8.02 -4.39
N LEU A 174 1.84 8.43 -5.40
CA LEU A 174 1.60 9.67 -6.13
C LEU A 174 0.48 9.41 -7.15
N PHE A 175 -0.77 9.62 -6.72
CA PHE A 175 -1.92 9.57 -7.61
C PHE A 175 -2.01 10.84 -8.44
N GLN A 176 -2.09 10.68 -9.77
CA GLN A 176 -2.54 11.73 -10.66
C GLN A 176 -3.93 11.36 -11.17
N TYR A 177 -4.91 12.22 -10.93
CA TYR A 177 -6.23 12.10 -11.53
C TYR A 177 -6.10 12.20 -13.06
N CYS A 178 -6.70 11.24 -13.76
CA CYS A 178 -6.93 11.33 -15.19
C CYS A 178 -8.25 12.10 -15.36
N SER A 179 -8.17 13.37 -15.78
CA SER A 179 -9.32 14.12 -16.29
C SER A 179 -9.60 13.74 -17.73
#